data_AF-A0A954B153-F1
#
_entry.id   AF-A0A954B153-F1
#
_cell.length_a   1.000
_cell.length_b   1.000
_cell.length_c   1.000
_cell.angle_alpha   90.00
_cell.angle_beta   90.00
_cell.angle_gamma   90.00
#
_symmetry.space_group_name_H-M   'P 1'
#
loop_
_entity.id
_entity.type
_entity.pdbx_description
1 polymer ?
#
loop_
_entity_poly.entity_id
_entity_poly.type
_entity_poly.pdbx_seq_one_letter_code
_entity_poly.pdbx_strand_id
1 'polypeptide(L)'
;QSLHTNALDEAIALPTEFSARIARNTQLILQEETGVTKVVDPLAGSYYVEALTAQLAEEAWKLIEEVEEMGGMTKAVASGMPKLRIEESAATRQALIDRGTDVIVGVNKYRLAKEDPIDILDIDNTAVRESQVARLEKMRASRDEAACQAALDELTRRAKDGGNLLEAAVEAARARASVGEISMAMEKEFGRHRAEVKTLAGVYGAAYEGDDDFAAIQKSIEDFADAEGRRPRMLVVKMGQDGHDRGAKVIATAFADIGFDVDVGPLFQTPAEAAQDAIDNDVHVVGISSQAAGHKTLAPQLIQELKAQGAGDILVICGGVIPQQDYDFLMKAGVKAIFGPGTNIPKAAKDILTLIRDARAQAAE
;
A
#
# COMPACT_ATOMS: atom_id res chain seq x y z
N GLN A 1 7.55 -19.70 -19.93
CA GLN A 1 6.32 -19.46 -19.14
C GLN A 1 6.50 -20.19 -17.81
N SER A 2 5.99 -19.65 -16.70
CA SER A 2 6.10 -20.24 -15.35
C SER A 2 4.88 -19.81 -14.52
N LEU A 3 4.65 -20.44 -13.36
CA LEU A 3 3.53 -20.13 -12.47
C LEU A 3 4.02 -19.92 -11.03
N HIS A 4 3.47 -18.90 -10.36
CA HIS A 4 3.59 -18.70 -8.93
C HIS A 4 2.23 -18.95 -8.28
N THR A 5 2.22 -19.67 -7.15
CA THR A 5 1.03 -19.93 -6.34
C THR A 5 1.26 -19.33 -4.96
N ASN A 6 0.36 -18.46 -4.52
CA ASN A 6 0.47 -17.80 -3.23
C ASN A 6 0.23 -18.79 -2.09
N ALA A 7 0.74 -18.45 -0.90
CA ALA A 7 0.50 -19.20 0.33
C ALA A 7 -0.79 -18.71 1.03
N LEU A 8 -1.39 -19.56 1.86
CA LEU A 8 -2.67 -19.26 2.53
C LEU A 8 -2.61 -18.09 3.51
N ASP A 9 -1.42 -17.73 3.97
CA ASP A 9 -1.10 -16.71 4.98
C ASP A 9 -0.68 -15.36 4.37
N GLU A 10 -0.78 -15.21 3.04
CA GLU A 10 -0.34 -14.01 2.29
C GLU A 10 -0.96 -12.70 2.79
N ALA A 11 -2.23 -12.72 3.23
CA ALA A 11 -2.91 -11.53 3.72
C ALA A 11 -2.50 -11.12 5.15
N ILE A 12 -1.58 -11.86 5.78
CA ILE A 12 -1.18 -11.69 7.18
C ILE A 12 0.34 -11.52 7.30
N ALA A 13 1.13 -12.39 6.67
CA ALA A 13 2.58 -12.41 6.81
C ALA A 13 3.26 -13.07 5.59
N LEU A 14 4.60 -13.17 5.65
CA LEU A 14 5.36 -13.99 4.71
C LEU A 14 5.09 -15.49 4.94
N PRO A 15 5.20 -16.33 3.90
CA PRO A 15 4.91 -17.75 4.01
C PRO A 15 5.79 -18.47 5.05
N THR A 16 5.15 -19.30 5.88
CA THR A 16 5.81 -20.33 6.68
C THR A 16 6.24 -21.53 5.82
N GLU A 17 7.07 -22.43 6.33
CA GLU A 17 7.38 -23.68 5.63
C GLU A 17 6.13 -24.53 5.34
N PHE A 18 5.16 -24.49 6.26
CA PHE A 18 3.89 -25.21 6.13
C PHE A 18 3.04 -24.64 4.98
N SER A 19 2.81 -23.33 4.96
CA SER A 19 1.97 -22.70 3.94
C SER A 19 2.63 -22.68 2.56
N ALA A 20 3.96 -22.48 2.50
CA ALA A 20 4.73 -22.56 1.26
C ALA A 20 4.73 -23.98 0.67
N ARG A 21 4.73 -25.02 1.52
CA ARG A 21 4.59 -26.41 1.07
C ARG A 21 3.24 -26.65 0.40
N ILE A 22 2.16 -26.12 0.96
CA ILE A 22 0.82 -26.21 0.35
C ILE A 22 0.82 -25.50 -1.00
N ALA A 23 1.31 -24.26 -1.05
CA ALA A 23 1.37 -23.45 -2.27
C ALA A 23 2.12 -24.16 -3.41
N ARG A 24 3.30 -24.70 -3.12
CA ARG A 24 4.09 -25.49 -4.09
C ARG A 24 3.34 -26.76 -4.52
N ASN A 25 2.80 -27.51 -3.55
CA ASN A 25 2.15 -28.78 -3.83
C ASN A 25 0.87 -28.61 -4.68
N THR A 26 0.19 -27.45 -4.62
CA THR A 26 -0.90 -27.13 -5.56
C THR A 26 -0.43 -27.26 -7.01
N GLN A 27 0.75 -26.76 -7.35
CA GLN A 27 1.30 -26.92 -8.71
C GLN A 27 1.72 -28.36 -9.02
N LEU A 28 2.29 -29.08 -8.05
CA LEU A 28 2.67 -30.48 -8.24
C LEU A 28 1.45 -31.36 -8.50
N ILE A 29 0.36 -31.19 -7.76
CA ILE A 29 -0.90 -31.92 -7.98
C ILE A 29 -1.46 -31.61 -9.37
N LEU A 30 -1.47 -30.34 -9.80
CA LEU A 30 -1.88 -29.97 -11.15
C LEU A 30 -1.04 -30.71 -12.21
N GLN A 31 0.28 -30.79 -12.04
CA GLN A 31 1.18 -31.42 -12.99
C GLN A 31 1.09 -32.95 -13.00
N GLU A 32 1.05 -33.58 -11.83
CA GLU A 32 1.28 -35.02 -11.66
C GLU A 32 -0.02 -35.82 -11.56
N GLU A 33 -1.10 -35.23 -11.04
CA GLU A 33 -2.32 -35.97 -10.69
C GLU A 33 -3.53 -35.63 -11.58
N THR A 34 -3.71 -34.36 -11.96
CA THR A 34 -4.94 -33.95 -12.67
C THR A 34 -4.99 -34.37 -14.15
N GLY A 35 -3.83 -34.64 -14.75
CA GLY A 35 -3.71 -34.92 -16.18
C GLY A 35 -3.94 -33.72 -17.11
N VAL A 36 -4.11 -32.50 -16.58
CA VAL A 36 -4.36 -31.28 -17.38
C VAL A 36 -3.25 -30.98 -18.39
N THR A 37 -2.04 -31.46 -18.14
CA THR A 37 -0.85 -31.29 -18.99
C THR A 37 -0.83 -32.22 -20.22
N LYS A 38 -1.76 -33.18 -20.32
CA LYS A 38 -1.76 -34.20 -21.39
C LYS A 38 -2.34 -33.72 -22.73
N VAL A 39 -3.03 -32.59 -22.74
CA VAL A 39 -3.65 -32.00 -23.94
C VAL A 39 -3.25 -30.54 -24.04
N VAL A 40 -2.80 -30.11 -25.22
CA VAL A 40 -2.50 -28.71 -25.49
C VAL A 40 -3.81 -27.95 -25.67
N ASP A 41 -3.97 -26.86 -24.92
CA ASP A 41 -5.16 -26.00 -24.94
C ASP A 41 -6.49 -26.78 -24.83
N PRO A 42 -6.76 -27.44 -23.68
CA PRO A 42 -7.90 -28.33 -23.53
C PRO A 42 -9.27 -27.63 -23.64
N LEU A 43 -9.30 -26.30 -23.66
CA LEU A 43 -10.52 -25.50 -23.81
C LEU A 43 -10.78 -25.03 -25.25
N ALA A 44 -9.86 -25.29 -26.19
CA ALA A 44 -10.00 -24.93 -27.60
C ALA A 44 -11.32 -25.46 -28.18
N GLY A 45 -12.07 -24.59 -28.85
CA GLY A 45 -13.38 -24.89 -29.42
C GLY A 45 -14.56 -24.81 -28.45
N SER A 46 -14.34 -24.51 -27.16
CA SER A 46 -15.44 -24.18 -26.24
C SER A 46 -16.11 -22.88 -26.66
N TYR A 47 -17.38 -22.95 -27.07
CA TYR A 47 -18.12 -21.77 -27.55
C TYR A 47 -18.07 -20.57 -26.60
N TYR A 48 -18.11 -20.83 -25.28
CA TYR A 48 -18.04 -19.77 -24.28
C TYR A 48 -16.63 -19.18 -24.17
N VAL A 49 -15.60 -20.02 -24.06
CA VAL A 49 -14.22 -19.55 -23.86
C VAL A 49 -13.70 -18.83 -25.11
N GLU A 50 -14.05 -19.32 -26.30
CA GLU A 50 -13.68 -18.68 -27.57
C GLU A 50 -14.35 -17.31 -27.70
N ALA A 51 -15.66 -17.20 -27.41
CA ALA A 51 -16.36 -15.93 -27.45
C ALA A 51 -15.81 -14.93 -26.43
N LEU A 52 -15.51 -15.38 -25.20
CA LEU A 52 -14.92 -14.53 -24.16
C LEU A 52 -13.50 -14.10 -24.53
N THR A 53 -12.70 -14.98 -25.13
CA THR A 53 -11.35 -14.67 -25.62
C THR A 53 -11.39 -13.58 -26.69
N ALA A 54 -12.32 -13.69 -27.65
CA ALA A 54 -12.51 -12.68 -28.70
C ALA A 54 -12.92 -11.33 -28.13
N GLN A 55 -13.88 -11.30 -27.19
CA GLN A 55 -14.32 -10.06 -26.53
C GLN A 55 -13.18 -9.41 -25.73
N LEU A 56 -12.41 -10.19 -24.96
CA LEU A 56 -11.27 -9.68 -24.20
C LEU A 56 -10.20 -9.08 -25.13
N ALA A 57 -9.92 -9.73 -26.25
CA ALA A 57 -8.99 -9.23 -27.25
C ALA A 57 -9.47 -7.91 -27.87
N GLU A 58 -10.76 -7.81 -28.20
CA GLU A 58 -11.36 -6.58 -28.77
C GLU A 58 -11.29 -5.40 -27.78
N GLU A 59 -11.69 -5.62 -26.52
CA GLU A 59 -11.65 -4.56 -25.49
C GLU A 59 -10.22 -4.16 -25.13
N ALA A 60 -9.29 -5.12 -25.03
CA ALA A 60 -7.88 -4.80 -24.82
C ALA A 60 -7.28 -4.03 -26.01
N TRP A 61 -7.68 -4.35 -27.24
CA TRP A 61 -7.20 -3.67 -28.44
C TRP A 61 -7.62 -2.20 -28.47
N LYS A 62 -8.86 -1.88 -28.08
CA LYS A 62 -9.35 -0.50 -27.94
C LYS A 62 -8.46 0.32 -27.00
N LEU A 63 -8.08 -0.26 -25.86
CA LEU A 63 -7.18 0.39 -24.89
C LEU A 63 -5.76 0.57 -25.45
N ILE A 64 -5.26 -0.39 -26.23
CA ILE A 64 -3.96 -0.28 -26.90
C ILE A 64 -3.98 0.86 -27.92
N GLU A 65 -5.02 0.95 -28.75
CA GLU A 65 -5.18 2.03 -29.74
C GLU A 65 -5.23 3.40 -29.06
N GLU A 66 -5.99 3.54 -27.97
CA GLU A 66 -6.03 4.78 -27.18
C GLU A 66 -4.63 5.17 -26.65
N VAL A 67 -3.87 4.21 -26.13
CA VAL A 67 -2.50 4.45 -25.64
C VAL A 67 -1.54 4.86 -26.77
N GLU A 68 -1.66 4.23 -27.95
CA GLU A 68 -0.86 4.58 -29.12
C GLU A 68 -1.21 5.98 -29.65
N GLU A 69 -2.49 6.37 -29.66
CA GLU A 69 -2.94 7.73 -30.01
C GLU A 69 -2.39 8.79 -29.05
N MET A 70 -2.21 8.46 -27.76
CA MET A 70 -1.54 9.32 -26.78
C MET A 70 -0.02 9.41 -26.99
N GLY A 71 0.54 8.66 -27.93
CA GLY A 71 1.97 8.59 -28.24
C GLY A 71 2.74 7.58 -27.38
N GLY A 72 2.06 6.49 -26.97
CA GLY A 72 2.63 5.33 -26.31
C GLY A 72 2.57 5.36 -24.78
N MET A 73 2.82 4.20 -24.18
CA MET A 73 2.60 3.99 -22.74
C MET A 73 3.44 4.89 -21.83
N THR A 74 4.64 5.31 -22.25
CA THR A 74 5.47 6.26 -21.48
C THR A 74 4.75 7.59 -21.26
N LYS A 75 4.10 8.13 -22.31
CA LYS A 75 3.32 9.38 -22.19
C LYS A 75 2.03 9.15 -21.41
N ALA A 76 1.37 8.01 -21.59
CA ALA A 76 0.17 7.66 -20.83
C ALA A 76 0.45 7.54 -19.32
N VAL A 77 1.54 6.88 -18.92
CA VAL A 77 1.96 6.79 -17.52
C VAL A 77 2.29 8.18 -16.97
N ALA A 78 3.02 9.01 -17.72
CA ALA A 78 3.34 10.38 -17.31
C ALA A 78 2.10 11.27 -17.13
N SER A 79 1.02 11.04 -17.89
CA SER A 79 -0.25 11.78 -17.71
C SER A 79 -1.02 11.33 -16.45
N GLY A 80 -0.73 10.11 -15.97
CA GLY A 80 -1.41 9.47 -14.84
C GLY A 80 -2.68 8.69 -15.21
N MET A 81 -3.06 8.65 -16.49
CA MET A 81 -4.31 7.99 -16.95
C MET A 81 -4.40 6.51 -16.53
N PRO A 82 -3.37 5.65 -16.74
CA PRO A 82 -3.45 4.25 -16.38
C PRO A 82 -3.66 4.03 -14.88
N LYS A 83 -2.97 4.81 -14.04
CA LYS A 83 -3.09 4.74 -12.59
C LYS A 83 -4.49 5.10 -12.13
N LEU A 84 -5.06 6.19 -12.66
CA LEU A 84 -6.42 6.62 -12.32
C LEU A 84 -7.48 5.56 -12.67
N ARG A 85 -7.41 4.93 -13.85
CA ARG A 85 -8.38 3.88 -14.24
C ARG A 85 -8.29 2.63 -13.37
N ILE A 86 -7.07 2.27 -12.94
CA ILE A 86 -6.85 1.15 -12.00
C ILE A 86 -7.45 1.50 -10.63
N GLU A 87 -7.25 2.73 -10.16
CA GLU A 87 -7.81 3.21 -8.89
C GLU A 87 -9.34 3.28 -8.93
N GLU A 88 -9.94 3.70 -10.04
CA GLU A 88 -11.40 3.69 -10.26
C GLU A 88 -11.98 2.26 -10.20
N SER A 89 -11.31 1.32 -10.87
CA SER A 89 -11.67 -0.10 -10.81
C SER A 89 -11.56 -0.65 -9.39
N ALA A 90 -10.54 -0.23 -8.63
CA ALA A 90 -10.36 -0.64 -7.25
C ALA A 90 -11.44 -0.07 -6.31
N ALA A 91 -11.83 1.19 -6.49
CA ALA A 91 -12.90 1.84 -5.72
C ALA A 91 -14.26 1.19 -6.00
N THR A 92 -14.59 0.98 -7.28
CA THR A 92 -15.82 0.27 -7.70
C THR A 92 -15.88 -1.13 -7.09
N ARG A 93 -14.79 -1.90 -7.20
CA ARG A 93 -14.74 -3.25 -6.62
C ARG A 93 -14.88 -3.23 -5.10
N GLN A 94 -14.24 -2.27 -4.41
CA GLN A 94 -14.37 -2.17 -2.97
C GLN A 94 -15.83 -1.89 -2.56
N ALA A 95 -16.52 -1.00 -3.26
CA ALA A 95 -17.94 -0.73 -3.00
C ALA A 95 -18.81 -1.99 -3.21
N LEU A 96 -18.57 -2.77 -4.26
CA LEU A 96 -19.30 -4.03 -4.49
C LEU A 96 -19.08 -5.05 -3.36
N ILE A 97 -17.85 -5.14 -2.83
CA ILE A 97 -17.51 -6.00 -1.70
C ILE A 97 -18.20 -5.51 -0.42
N ASP A 98 -18.14 -4.21 -0.15
CA ASP A 98 -18.69 -3.58 1.05
C ASP A 98 -20.22 -3.55 1.07
N ARG A 99 -20.86 -3.59 -0.09
CA ARG A 99 -22.32 -3.81 -0.25
C ARG A 99 -22.71 -5.29 -0.18
N GLY A 100 -21.76 -6.21 -0.24
CA GLY A 100 -22.02 -7.64 -0.26
C GLY A 100 -22.54 -8.18 -1.61
N THR A 101 -22.50 -7.37 -2.67
CA THR A 101 -22.76 -7.80 -4.05
C THR A 101 -21.70 -8.80 -4.48
N ASP A 102 -20.43 -8.45 -4.28
CA ASP A 102 -19.30 -9.36 -4.47
C ASP A 102 -19.07 -10.13 -3.17
N VAL A 103 -19.41 -11.41 -3.16
CA VAL A 103 -19.26 -12.26 -1.98
C VAL A 103 -17.82 -12.72 -1.82
N ILE A 104 -17.25 -12.43 -0.64
CA ILE A 104 -15.98 -12.99 -0.18
C ILE A 104 -16.27 -13.84 1.06
N VAL A 105 -16.17 -15.17 0.88
CA VAL A 105 -16.43 -16.16 1.94
C VAL A 105 -15.47 -15.94 3.11
N GLY A 106 -16.01 -15.90 4.33
CA GLY A 106 -15.27 -15.62 5.56
C GLY A 106 -15.07 -14.13 5.84
N VAL A 107 -15.23 -13.25 4.83
CA VAL A 107 -14.98 -11.80 4.97
C VAL A 107 -16.24 -10.97 5.01
N ASN A 108 -17.19 -11.10 4.08
CA ASN A 108 -18.47 -10.36 4.13
C ASN A 108 -19.69 -11.28 4.26
N LYS A 109 -19.50 -12.58 4.02
CA LYS A 109 -20.53 -13.61 4.18
C LYS A 109 -19.93 -14.87 4.78
N TYR A 110 -20.72 -15.59 5.58
CA TYR A 110 -20.29 -16.82 6.27
C TYR A 110 -19.08 -16.59 7.20
N ARG A 111 -19.09 -15.46 7.92
CA ARG A 111 -18.03 -15.11 8.89
C ARG A 111 -18.01 -16.10 10.05
N LEU A 112 -16.82 -16.47 10.50
CA LEU A 112 -16.66 -17.18 11.76
C LEU A 112 -16.95 -16.24 12.93
N ALA A 113 -17.46 -16.79 14.03
CA ALA A 113 -17.63 -16.03 15.27
C ALA A 113 -16.28 -15.70 15.92
N LYS A 114 -15.28 -16.55 15.70
CA LYS A 114 -13.92 -16.40 16.18
C LYS A 114 -12.98 -17.03 15.17
N GLU A 115 -11.93 -16.30 14.81
CA GLU A 115 -10.84 -16.80 13.96
C GLU A 115 -9.84 -17.62 14.79
N ASP A 116 -9.29 -18.67 14.17
CA ASP A 116 -8.22 -19.46 14.76
C ASP A 116 -6.87 -18.71 14.67
N PRO A 117 -5.98 -18.85 15.67
CA PRO A 117 -4.65 -18.29 15.57
C PRO A 117 -3.86 -18.98 14.46
N ILE A 118 -3.20 -18.19 13.62
CA ILE A 118 -2.31 -18.67 12.56
C ILE A 118 -0.88 -18.41 13.01
N ASP A 119 -0.03 -19.43 12.87
CA ASP A 119 1.41 -19.27 13.07
C ASP A 119 1.99 -18.45 11.92
N ILE A 120 2.66 -17.34 12.25
CA ILE A 120 3.16 -16.38 11.27
C ILE A 120 4.67 -16.23 11.40
N LEU A 121 5.32 -15.99 10.26
CA LEU A 121 6.75 -15.71 10.24
C LEU A 121 7.00 -14.28 10.75
N ASP A 122 7.47 -14.16 11.99
CA ASP A 122 7.96 -12.90 12.55
C ASP A 122 9.43 -12.69 12.20
N ILE A 123 9.77 -11.48 11.74
CA ILE A 123 11.14 -11.11 11.35
C ILE A 123 11.67 -10.11 12.35
N ASP A 124 12.71 -10.49 13.08
CA ASP A 124 13.47 -9.56 13.93
C ASP A 124 14.27 -8.59 13.05
N ASN A 125 13.65 -7.44 12.77
CA ASN A 125 14.25 -6.37 11.99
C ASN A 125 15.47 -5.74 12.67
N THR A 126 15.60 -5.84 13.99
CA THR A 126 16.71 -5.27 14.76
C THR A 126 17.95 -6.11 14.53
N ALA A 127 17.85 -7.42 14.72
CA ALA A 127 18.94 -8.35 14.46
C ALA A 127 19.39 -8.31 12.99
N VAL A 128 18.45 -8.23 12.05
CA VAL A 128 18.76 -8.10 10.61
C VAL A 128 19.50 -6.79 10.34
N ARG A 129 19.00 -5.65 10.84
CA ARG A 129 19.62 -4.34 10.63
C ARG A 129 21.05 -4.30 11.19
N GLU A 130 21.25 -4.76 12.41
CA GLU A 130 22.57 -4.79 13.06
C GLU A 130 23.56 -5.65 12.28
N SER A 131 23.14 -6.84 11.84
CA SER A 131 23.94 -7.73 10.98
C SER A 131 24.32 -7.06 9.65
N GLN A 132 23.38 -6.38 9.00
CA GLN A 132 23.65 -5.69 7.73
C GLN A 132 24.59 -4.49 7.91
N VAL A 133 24.42 -3.71 8.98
CA VAL A 133 25.32 -2.59 9.31
C VAL A 133 26.74 -3.09 9.52
N ALA A 134 26.93 -4.13 10.34
CA ALA A 134 28.25 -4.72 10.56
C ALA A 134 28.90 -5.25 9.27
N ARG A 135 28.10 -5.84 8.37
CA ARG A 135 28.58 -6.27 7.04
C ARG A 135 29.00 -5.10 6.16
N LEU A 136 28.24 -4.00 6.16
CA LEU A 136 28.57 -2.79 5.42
C LEU A 136 29.86 -2.14 5.94
N GLU A 137 30.00 -2.03 7.26
CA GLU A 137 31.21 -1.51 7.91
C GLU A 137 32.44 -2.34 7.56
N LYS A 138 32.35 -3.68 7.68
CA LYS A 138 33.44 -4.59 7.30
C LYS A 138 33.81 -4.47 5.83
N MET A 139 32.80 -4.40 4.95
CA MET A 139 33.01 -4.28 3.50
C MET A 139 33.69 -2.96 3.14
N ARG A 140 33.26 -1.83 3.73
CA ARG A 140 33.91 -0.52 3.55
C ARG A 140 35.33 -0.49 4.12
N ALA A 141 35.57 -1.13 5.26
CA ALA A 141 36.89 -1.16 5.88
C ALA A 141 37.93 -2.03 5.12
N SER A 142 37.48 -2.97 4.28
CA SER A 142 38.36 -3.93 3.59
C SER A 142 38.44 -3.75 2.08
N ARG A 143 37.66 -2.84 1.50
CA ARG A 143 37.73 -2.54 0.06
C ARG A 143 38.90 -1.62 -0.29
N ASP A 144 39.29 -1.65 -1.55
CA ASP A 144 40.12 -0.59 -2.13
C ASP A 144 39.23 0.64 -2.37
N GLU A 145 39.33 1.62 -1.47
CA GLU A 145 38.49 2.83 -1.52
C GLU A 145 38.74 3.65 -2.79
N ALA A 146 40.00 3.74 -3.25
CA ALA A 146 40.34 4.51 -4.44
C ALA A 146 39.76 3.86 -5.70
N ALA A 147 39.85 2.53 -5.80
CA ALA A 147 39.24 1.79 -6.91
C ALA A 147 37.70 1.89 -6.88
N CYS A 148 37.08 1.81 -5.70
CA CYS A 148 35.64 1.96 -5.54
C CYS A 148 35.17 3.35 -6.00
N GLN A 149 35.83 4.41 -5.53
CA GLN A 149 35.46 5.78 -5.90
C GLN A 149 35.65 6.03 -7.40
N ALA A 150 36.76 5.55 -7.99
CA ALA A 150 36.99 5.66 -9.43
C ALA A 150 35.89 4.97 -10.26
N ALA A 151 35.42 3.80 -9.82
CA ALA A 151 34.33 3.10 -10.50
C ALA A 151 32.98 3.82 -10.36
N LEU A 152 32.70 4.42 -9.19
CA LEU A 152 31.50 5.23 -8.97
C LEU A 152 31.52 6.53 -9.78
N ASP A 153 32.68 7.17 -9.91
CA ASP A 153 32.84 8.38 -10.71
C ASP A 153 32.66 8.09 -12.21
N GLU A 154 33.16 6.96 -12.70
CA GLU A 154 32.90 6.50 -14.07
C GLU A 154 31.42 6.20 -14.30
N LEU A 155 30.72 5.63 -13.30
CA LEU A 155 29.27 5.44 -13.38
C LEU A 155 28.52 6.78 -13.47
N THR A 156 28.89 7.77 -12.65
CA THR A 156 28.33 9.13 -12.75
C THR A 156 28.64 9.75 -14.11
N ARG A 157 29.86 9.61 -14.63
CA ARG A 157 30.23 10.10 -15.97
C ARG A 157 29.36 9.47 -17.05
N ARG A 158 29.12 8.16 -17.01
CA ARG A 158 28.23 7.49 -17.98
C ARG A 158 26.76 7.86 -17.83
N ALA A 159 26.31 8.17 -16.62
CA ALA A 159 24.96 8.69 -16.39
C ALA A 159 24.76 10.05 -17.09
N LYS A 160 25.80 10.89 -17.13
CA LYS A 160 25.78 12.19 -17.78
C LYS A 160 26.03 12.14 -19.29
N ASP A 161 27.13 11.53 -19.70
CA ASP A 161 27.66 11.62 -21.06
C ASP A 161 27.23 10.44 -21.96
N GLY A 162 26.56 9.45 -21.38
CA GLY A 162 26.17 8.21 -22.04
C GLY A 162 27.20 7.09 -21.94
N GLY A 163 26.75 5.87 -22.24
CA GLY A 163 27.51 4.62 -22.11
C GLY A 163 26.67 3.51 -21.51
N ASN A 164 27.24 2.32 -21.37
CA ASN A 164 26.54 1.21 -20.72
C ASN A 164 26.60 1.35 -19.19
N LEU A 165 25.45 1.66 -18.56
CA LEU A 165 25.34 1.83 -17.11
C LEU A 165 25.48 0.50 -16.36
N LEU A 166 24.97 -0.59 -16.92
CA LEU A 166 25.06 -1.92 -16.30
C LEU A 166 26.52 -2.37 -16.21
N GLU A 167 27.30 -2.16 -17.27
CA GLU A 167 28.72 -2.44 -17.28
C GLU A 167 29.45 -1.66 -16.17
N ALA A 168 29.22 -0.35 -16.06
CA ALA A 168 29.84 0.45 -14.99
C ALA A 168 29.36 0.05 -13.58
N ALA A 169 28.09 -0.33 -13.42
CA ALA A 169 27.58 -0.85 -12.15
C ALA A 169 28.22 -2.19 -11.78
N VAL A 170 28.51 -3.07 -12.74
CA VAL A 170 29.25 -4.32 -12.52
C VAL A 170 30.68 -4.02 -12.04
N GLU A 171 31.36 -3.04 -12.63
CA GLU A 171 32.68 -2.61 -12.18
C GLU A 171 32.65 -2.01 -10.77
N ALA A 172 31.68 -1.15 -10.47
CA ALA A 172 31.49 -0.61 -9.12
C ALA A 172 31.21 -1.71 -8.08
N ALA A 173 30.34 -2.67 -8.40
CA ALA A 173 30.05 -3.82 -7.52
C ALA A 173 31.28 -4.72 -7.33
N ARG A 174 32.09 -4.91 -8.37
CA ARG A 174 33.38 -5.63 -8.29
C ARG A 174 34.34 -4.92 -7.34
N ALA A 175 34.38 -3.59 -7.39
CA ALA A 175 35.13 -2.73 -6.47
C ALA A 175 34.49 -2.57 -5.08
N ARG A 176 33.45 -3.35 -4.76
CA ARG A 176 32.73 -3.33 -3.48
C ARG A 176 32.03 -2.00 -3.16
N ALA A 177 31.49 -1.35 -4.19
CA ALA A 177 30.44 -0.38 -3.97
C ALA A 177 29.16 -1.08 -3.49
N SER A 178 28.47 -0.47 -2.53
CA SER A 178 27.14 -0.88 -2.10
C SER A 178 26.07 -0.48 -3.12
N VAL A 179 24.90 -1.11 -3.02
CA VAL A 179 23.72 -0.73 -3.82
C VAL A 179 23.41 0.77 -3.65
N GLY A 180 23.46 1.27 -2.42
CA GLY A 180 23.22 2.68 -2.12
C GLY A 180 24.21 3.62 -2.83
N GLU A 181 25.51 3.30 -2.81
CA GLU A 181 26.53 4.11 -3.49
C GLU A 181 26.33 4.12 -5.01
N ILE A 182 26.02 2.97 -5.61
CA ILE A 182 25.73 2.85 -7.05
C ILE A 182 24.49 3.67 -7.42
N SER A 183 23.41 3.57 -6.64
CA SER A 183 22.20 4.37 -6.85
C SER A 183 22.47 5.87 -6.70
N MET A 184 23.19 6.29 -5.66
CA MET A 184 23.52 7.69 -5.42
C MET A 184 24.44 8.27 -6.51
N ALA A 185 25.35 7.46 -7.08
CA ALA A 185 26.20 7.89 -8.19
C ALA A 185 25.39 8.25 -9.44
N MET A 186 24.32 7.51 -9.73
CA MET A 186 23.38 7.82 -10.83
C MET A 186 22.42 8.96 -10.44
N GLU A 187 22.01 9.03 -9.18
CA GLU A 187 21.10 10.06 -8.66
C GLU A 187 21.65 11.48 -8.85
N LYS A 188 22.98 11.67 -8.84
CA LYS A 188 23.62 12.97 -9.12
C LYS A 188 23.17 13.60 -10.44
N GLU A 189 22.90 12.78 -11.45
CA GLU A 189 22.50 13.26 -12.78
C GLU A 189 20.99 13.08 -13.03
N PHE A 190 20.37 12.01 -12.53
CA PHE A 190 18.96 11.71 -12.81
C PHE A 190 17.98 12.29 -11.78
N GLY A 191 18.45 12.62 -10.57
CA GLY A 191 17.59 12.98 -9.44
C GLY A 191 16.70 11.84 -8.95
N ARG A 192 15.65 12.18 -8.20
CA ARG A 192 14.62 11.25 -7.73
C ARG A 192 13.26 11.64 -8.27
N HIS A 193 12.53 10.65 -8.78
CA HIS A 193 11.15 10.86 -9.20
C HIS A 193 10.27 11.21 -8.00
N ARG A 194 9.37 12.19 -8.18
CA ARG A 194 8.30 12.54 -7.24
C ARG A 194 6.98 12.41 -7.97
N ALA A 195 6.10 11.58 -7.45
CA ALA A 195 4.79 11.37 -8.04
C ALA A 195 3.83 12.50 -7.62
N GLU A 196 3.04 13.00 -8.57
CA GLU A 196 1.91 13.86 -8.26
C GLU A 196 0.74 13.00 -7.77
N VAL A 197 0.23 13.33 -6.58
CA VAL A 197 -0.93 12.65 -5.99
C VAL A 197 -2.19 13.24 -6.62
N LYS A 198 -2.78 12.52 -7.58
CA LYS A 198 -4.16 12.75 -8.01
C LYS A 198 -5.09 11.89 -7.14
N THR A 199 -6.25 12.43 -6.80
CA THR A 199 -7.31 11.73 -6.05
C THR A 199 -8.56 11.64 -6.91
N LEU A 200 -9.23 10.49 -6.83
CA LEU A 200 -10.54 10.28 -7.43
C LEU A 200 -11.63 10.73 -6.44
N ALA A 201 -12.74 11.21 -6.97
CA ALA A 201 -13.93 11.56 -6.21
C ALA A 201 -15.18 11.03 -6.93
N GLY A 202 -16.20 10.66 -6.17
CA GLY A 202 -17.51 10.26 -6.63
C GLY A 202 -17.64 8.80 -7.08
N VAL A 203 -16.55 8.03 -7.15
CA VAL A 203 -16.60 6.65 -7.65
C VAL A 203 -17.18 5.70 -6.61
N TYR A 204 -16.75 5.82 -5.35
CA TYR A 204 -17.23 4.94 -4.29
C TYR A 204 -18.67 5.30 -3.89
N GLY A 205 -18.94 6.60 -3.73
CA GLY A 205 -20.25 7.12 -3.33
C GLY A 205 -21.37 6.80 -4.33
N ALA A 206 -21.08 6.77 -5.65
CA ALA A 206 -22.05 6.41 -6.68
C ALA A 206 -22.65 5.01 -6.48
N ALA A 207 -21.86 4.07 -5.94
CA ALA A 207 -22.35 2.73 -5.63
C ALA A 207 -23.35 2.70 -4.45
N TYR A 208 -23.44 3.77 -3.65
CA TYR A 208 -24.32 3.88 -2.49
C TYR A 208 -25.50 4.86 -2.71
N GLU A 209 -25.73 5.28 -3.95
CA GLU A 209 -26.88 6.14 -4.26
C GLU A 209 -28.20 5.49 -3.84
N GLY A 210 -28.97 6.21 -3.01
CA GLY A 210 -30.24 5.73 -2.45
C GLY A 210 -30.11 4.76 -1.26
N ASP A 211 -28.92 4.60 -0.68
CA ASP A 211 -28.70 3.79 0.52
C ASP A 211 -28.93 4.61 1.81
N ASP A 212 -29.95 4.24 2.59
CA ASP A 212 -30.36 4.96 3.81
C ASP A 212 -29.27 4.93 4.90
N ASP A 213 -28.53 3.83 5.02
CA ASP A 213 -27.47 3.68 6.02
C ASP A 213 -26.26 4.57 5.68
N PHE A 214 -25.95 4.70 4.39
CA PHE A 214 -24.91 5.61 3.89
C PHE A 214 -25.31 7.07 4.09
N ALA A 215 -26.55 7.44 3.72
CA ALA A 215 -27.08 8.78 3.94
C ALA A 215 -27.08 9.19 5.42
N ALA A 216 -27.35 8.26 6.34
CA ALA A 216 -27.27 8.50 7.77
C ALA A 216 -25.83 8.80 8.25
N ILE A 217 -24.80 8.21 7.63
CA ILE A 217 -23.39 8.53 7.93
C ILE A 217 -23.06 9.95 7.46
N GLN A 218 -23.43 10.28 6.23
CA GLN A 218 -23.20 11.60 5.65
C GLN A 218 -23.84 12.67 6.55
N LYS A 219 -25.10 12.45 6.96
CA LYS A 219 -25.77 13.33 7.91
C LYS A 219 -25.04 13.45 9.25
N SER A 220 -24.56 12.35 9.81
CA SER A 220 -23.79 12.39 11.07
C SER A 220 -22.50 13.22 10.93
N ILE A 221 -21.89 13.26 9.75
CA ILE A 221 -20.72 14.09 9.45
C ILE A 221 -21.10 15.55 9.26
N GLU A 222 -22.23 15.82 8.62
CA GLU A 222 -22.79 17.18 8.53
C GLU A 222 -23.10 17.73 9.94
N ASP A 223 -23.74 16.92 10.80
CA ASP A 223 -24.01 17.30 12.20
C ASP A 223 -22.71 17.59 12.97
N PHE A 224 -21.62 16.87 12.68
CA PHE A 224 -20.30 17.18 13.24
C PHE A 224 -19.77 18.51 12.70
N ALA A 225 -19.90 18.75 11.40
CA ALA A 225 -19.42 19.97 10.76
C ALA A 225 -20.16 21.22 11.27
N ASP A 226 -21.47 21.11 11.49
CA ASP A 226 -22.28 22.18 12.07
C ASP A 226 -21.89 22.48 13.53
N ALA A 227 -21.56 21.45 14.32
CA ALA A 227 -21.16 21.60 15.71
C ALA A 227 -19.73 22.14 15.88
N GLU A 228 -18.78 21.68 15.08
CA GLU A 228 -17.35 22.05 15.19
C GLU A 228 -16.95 23.19 14.26
N GLY A 229 -17.83 23.62 13.35
CA GLY A 229 -17.57 24.64 12.34
C GLY A 229 -16.68 24.18 11.18
N ARG A 230 -16.34 22.89 11.12
CA ARG A 230 -15.53 22.26 10.06
C ARG A 230 -15.78 20.77 9.98
N ARG A 231 -15.57 20.18 8.79
CA ARG A 231 -15.67 18.73 8.58
C ARG A 231 -14.60 17.96 9.36
N PRO A 232 -14.84 16.68 9.70
CA PRO A 232 -13.80 15.83 10.24
C PRO A 232 -12.71 15.66 9.18
N ARG A 233 -11.47 15.93 9.58
CA ARG A 233 -10.31 16.00 8.68
C ARG A 233 -9.33 14.88 8.98
N MET A 234 -8.97 14.10 7.96
CA MET A 234 -8.10 12.94 8.06
C MET A 234 -6.90 13.05 7.12
N LEU A 235 -5.69 12.82 7.64
CA LEU A 235 -4.50 12.61 6.81
C LEU A 235 -4.21 11.13 6.67
N VAL A 236 -4.28 10.59 5.45
CA VAL A 236 -3.86 9.22 5.14
C VAL A 236 -2.38 9.21 4.79
N VAL A 237 -1.55 8.51 5.58
CA VAL A 237 -0.08 8.53 5.42
C VAL A 237 0.51 7.18 5.02
N LYS A 238 1.58 7.25 4.22
CA LYS A 238 2.46 6.13 3.86
C LYS A 238 3.87 6.43 4.36
N MET A 239 4.23 5.80 5.48
CA MET A 239 5.54 6.00 6.11
C MET A 239 6.53 4.91 5.75
N GLY A 240 7.82 5.26 5.70
CA GLY A 240 8.89 4.35 5.30
C GLY A 240 8.81 3.97 3.83
N GLN A 241 9.50 2.92 3.39
CA GLN A 241 9.59 2.56 1.96
C GLN A 241 8.38 1.78 1.43
N ASP A 242 7.24 1.83 2.13
CA ASP A 242 6.04 1.09 1.76
C ASP A 242 5.29 1.76 0.59
N GLY A 243 5.36 1.14 -0.59
CA GLY A 243 4.71 1.61 -1.81
C GLY A 243 3.27 1.13 -2.01
N HIS A 244 2.69 0.34 -1.10
CA HIS A 244 1.32 -0.14 -1.25
C HIS A 244 0.31 0.99 -1.01
N ASP A 245 -0.34 1.47 -2.06
CA ASP A 245 -1.24 2.64 -1.97
C ASP A 245 -2.71 2.32 -2.29
N ARG A 246 -3.04 1.16 -2.85
CA ARG A 246 -4.44 0.79 -3.16
C ARG A 246 -5.38 1.03 -1.98
N GLY A 247 -5.07 0.47 -0.81
CA GLY A 247 -5.91 0.64 0.38
C GLY A 247 -6.01 2.09 0.85
N ALA A 248 -4.89 2.81 0.84
CA ALA A 248 -4.84 4.23 1.20
C ALA A 248 -5.69 5.09 0.27
N LYS A 249 -5.60 4.85 -1.04
CA LYS A 249 -6.35 5.58 -2.08
C LYS A 249 -7.85 5.29 -2.05
N VAL A 250 -8.22 4.02 -1.87
CA VAL A 250 -9.63 3.62 -1.75
C VAL A 250 -10.26 4.19 -0.47
N ILE A 251 -9.53 4.18 0.66
CA ILE A 251 -9.99 4.86 1.88
C ILE A 251 -10.14 6.35 1.63
N ALA A 252 -9.16 6.99 1.00
CA ALA A 252 -9.22 8.43 0.78
C ALA A 252 -10.40 8.86 -0.09
N THR A 253 -10.62 8.19 -1.22
CA THR A 253 -11.75 8.50 -2.11
C THR A 253 -13.09 8.21 -1.43
N ALA A 254 -13.22 7.09 -0.74
CA ALA A 254 -14.46 6.71 -0.09
C ALA A 254 -14.81 7.60 1.10
N PHE A 255 -13.82 7.99 1.93
CA PHE A 255 -14.04 8.91 3.04
C PHE A 255 -14.40 10.32 2.54
N ALA A 256 -13.78 10.78 1.44
CA ALA A 256 -14.17 12.03 0.79
C ALA A 256 -15.62 11.98 0.27
N ASP A 257 -16.02 10.88 -0.38
CA ASP A 257 -17.40 10.67 -0.86
C ASP A 257 -18.43 10.60 0.28
N ILE A 258 -18.00 10.11 1.46
CA ILE A 258 -18.80 10.07 2.69
C ILE A 258 -18.90 11.46 3.35
N GLY A 259 -17.95 12.37 3.10
CA GLY A 259 -18.00 13.76 3.58
C GLY A 259 -16.87 14.20 4.51
N PHE A 260 -15.84 13.38 4.73
CA PHE A 260 -14.62 13.81 5.40
C PHE A 260 -13.80 14.74 4.49
N ASP A 261 -13.06 15.66 5.10
CA ASP A 261 -11.94 16.32 4.42
C ASP A 261 -10.73 15.40 4.49
N VAL A 262 -10.25 14.91 3.36
CA VAL A 262 -9.17 13.91 3.33
C VAL A 262 -7.96 14.42 2.58
N ASP A 263 -6.83 14.46 3.29
CA ASP A 263 -5.52 14.69 2.72
C ASP A 263 -4.80 13.34 2.53
N VAL A 264 -4.06 13.21 1.43
CA VAL A 264 -3.25 12.03 1.14
C VAL A 264 -1.79 12.43 1.13
N GLY A 265 -1.05 11.96 2.13
CA GLY A 265 0.39 12.20 2.23
C GLY A 265 1.15 11.57 1.06
N PRO A 266 2.30 12.14 0.66
CA PRO A 266 3.16 11.53 -0.36
C PRO A 266 3.69 10.17 0.09
N LEU A 267 4.14 9.37 -0.87
CA LEU A 267 4.86 8.13 -0.55
C LEU A 267 6.20 8.45 0.10
N PHE A 268 6.66 7.53 0.94
CA PHE A 268 8.01 7.50 1.50
C PHE A 268 8.33 8.54 2.57
N GLN A 269 7.30 9.05 3.25
CA GLN A 269 7.49 9.98 4.36
C GLN A 269 8.17 9.31 5.56
N THR A 270 8.99 10.09 6.24
CA THR A 270 9.40 9.79 7.62
C THR A 270 8.26 10.11 8.58
N PRO A 271 8.27 9.53 9.80
CA PRO A 271 7.31 9.90 10.83
C PRO A 271 7.32 11.39 11.18
N ALA A 272 8.48 12.05 11.13
CA ALA A 272 8.61 13.47 11.39
C ALA A 272 7.94 14.33 10.30
N GLU A 273 8.14 13.99 9.03
CA GLU A 273 7.45 14.67 7.90
C GLU A 273 5.94 14.46 7.96
N ALA A 274 5.49 13.23 8.25
CA ALA A 274 4.07 12.93 8.41
C ALA A 274 3.43 13.66 9.61
N ALA A 275 4.16 13.84 10.71
CA ALA A 275 3.72 14.65 11.85
C ALA A 275 3.60 16.13 11.45
N GLN A 276 4.60 16.67 10.74
CA GLN A 276 4.57 18.05 10.27
C GLN A 276 3.37 18.30 9.35
N ASP A 277 3.14 17.42 8.37
CA ASP A 277 1.99 17.54 7.46
C ASP A 277 0.65 17.45 8.21
N ALA A 278 0.55 16.63 9.25
CA ALA A 278 -0.66 16.52 10.06
C ALA A 278 -0.96 17.83 10.81
N ILE A 279 0.08 18.48 11.34
CA ILE A 279 -0.01 19.74 12.07
C ILE A 279 -0.34 20.88 11.12
N ASP A 280 0.38 20.98 9.99
CA ASP A 280 0.18 22.04 9.01
C ASP A 280 -1.24 22.02 8.41
N ASN A 281 -1.84 20.83 8.31
CA ASN A 281 -3.20 20.65 7.83
C ASN A 281 -4.28 20.69 8.94
N ASP A 282 -3.90 20.83 10.22
CA ASP A 282 -4.84 20.83 11.36
C ASP A 282 -5.80 19.63 11.31
N VAL A 283 -5.25 18.42 11.13
CA VAL A 283 -6.08 17.21 10.99
C VAL A 283 -6.56 16.71 12.35
N HIS A 284 -7.75 16.12 12.39
CA HIS A 284 -8.27 15.48 13.61
C HIS A 284 -7.64 14.10 13.83
N VAL A 285 -7.30 13.41 12.75
CA VAL A 285 -6.79 12.05 12.78
C VAL A 285 -5.79 11.79 11.66
N VAL A 286 -4.69 11.09 11.99
CA VAL A 286 -3.75 10.51 11.04
C VAL A 286 -4.04 9.02 10.89
N GLY A 287 -4.37 8.59 9.68
CA GLY A 287 -4.51 7.19 9.31
C GLY A 287 -3.25 6.64 8.69
N ILE A 288 -2.53 5.80 9.44
CA ILE A 288 -1.37 5.07 8.93
C ILE A 288 -1.85 3.89 8.10
N SER A 289 -1.53 3.86 6.80
CA SER A 289 -1.75 2.68 5.96
C SER A 289 -0.45 1.88 5.84
N SER A 290 -0.35 0.75 6.55
CA SER A 290 0.87 -0.07 6.64
C SER A 290 0.65 -1.48 6.10
N GLN A 291 1.44 -1.87 5.11
CA GLN A 291 1.41 -3.22 4.51
C GLN A 291 2.82 -3.84 4.40
N ALA A 292 3.86 -3.14 4.88
CA ALA A 292 5.25 -3.59 4.81
C ALA A 292 5.87 -3.88 6.20
N ALA A 293 5.05 -4.25 7.20
CA ALA A 293 5.47 -4.64 8.56
C ALA A 293 6.30 -3.59 9.33
N GLY A 294 6.25 -2.32 8.94
CA GLY A 294 6.97 -1.23 9.62
C GLY A 294 6.23 -0.64 10.82
N HIS A 295 4.99 -1.07 11.09
CA HIS A 295 4.08 -0.45 12.06
C HIS A 295 4.62 -0.41 13.49
N LYS A 296 5.34 -1.44 13.94
CA LYS A 296 5.91 -1.49 15.31
C LYS A 296 7.00 -0.45 15.56
N THR A 297 7.60 0.09 14.50
CA THR A 297 8.63 1.13 14.60
C THR A 297 8.04 2.50 14.26
N LEU A 298 7.36 2.60 13.11
CA LEU A 298 6.96 3.88 12.53
C LEU A 298 5.74 4.50 13.23
N ALA A 299 4.78 3.70 13.70
CA ALA A 299 3.61 4.25 14.39
C ALA A 299 3.96 4.85 15.76
N PRO A 300 4.76 4.18 16.63
CA PRO A 300 5.24 4.80 17.87
C PRO A 300 6.07 6.06 17.62
N GLN A 301 6.92 6.07 16.59
CA GLN A 301 7.71 7.25 16.23
C GLN A 301 6.81 8.42 15.82
N LEU A 302 5.79 8.20 14.98
CA LEU A 302 4.84 9.25 14.60
C LEU A 302 4.16 9.87 15.82
N ILE A 303 3.69 9.03 16.75
CA ILE A 303 3.03 9.49 17.98
C ILE A 303 4.00 10.30 18.86
N GLN A 304 5.27 9.89 18.91
CA GLN A 304 6.30 10.64 19.63
C GLN A 304 6.58 12.00 18.98
N GLU A 305 6.68 12.06 17.65
CA GLU A 305 6.90 13.29 16.89
C GLU A 305 5.72 14.27 17.07
N LEU A 306 4.49 13.80 16.95
CA LEU A 306 3.28 14.61 17.21
C LEU A 306 3.31 15.21 18.63
N LYS A 307 3.63 14.40 19.64
CA LYS A 307 3.75 14.89 21.03
C LYS A 307 4.90 15.88 21.21
N ALA A 308 6.05 15.62 20.60
CA ALA A 308 7.22 16.49 20.69
C ALA A 308 6.95 17.87 20.06
N GLN A 309 6.10 17.92 19.04
CA GLN A 309 5.68 19.14 18.35
C GLN A 309 4.42 19.79 18.95
N GLY A 310 3.91 19.27 20.08
CA GLY A 310 2.78 19.87 20.79
C GLY A 310 1.39 19.50 20.24
N ALA A 311 1.29 18.56 19.31
CA ALA A 311 0.06 18.11 18.66
C ALA A 311 -0.34 16.69 19.10
N GLY A 312 -0.21 16.42 20.41
CA GLY A 312 -0.51 15.10 20.99
C GLY A 312 -2.01 14.77 21.06
N ASP A 313 -2.88 15.73 20.73
CA ASP A 313 -4.32 15.61 20.61
C ASP A 313 -4.77 15.01 19.26
N ILE A 314 -3.94 15.12 18.21
CA ILE A 314 -4.19 14.49 16.92
C ILE A 314 -4.22 12.97 17.10
N LEU A 315 -5.34 12.33 16.72
CA LEU A 315 -5.52 10.90 16.88
C LEU A 315 -4.67 10.14 15.86
N VAL A 316 -4.12 8.99 16.26
CA VAL A 316 -3.42 8.09 15.33
C VAL A 316 -4.16 6.77 15.26
N ILE A 317 -4.56 6.37 14.05
CA ILE A 317 -5.14 5.05 13.75
C ILE A 317 -4.26 4.31 12.76
N CYS A 318 -4.33 2.99 12.77
CA CYS A 318 -3.57 2.14 11.85
C CYS A 318 -4.52 1.30 10.99
N GLY A 319 -4.14 1.05 9.75
CA GLY A 319 -4.81 0.08 8.90
C GLY A 319 -3.85 -0.63 7.97
N GLY A 320 -4.31 -1.72 7.36
CA GLY A 320 -3.51 -2.56 6.47
C GLY A 320 -3.20 -3.94 7.05
N VAL A 321 -2.05 -4.51 6.69
CA VAL A 321 -1.66 -5.86 7.09
C VAL A 321 -0.91 -5.78 8.42
N ILE A 322 -1.67 -5.88 9.51
CA ILE A 322 -1.16 -5.83 10.89
C ILE A 322 -1.58 -7.14 11.57
N PRO A 323 -0.63 -7.97 12.01
CA PRO A 323 -0.94 -9.18 12.77
C PRO A 323 -1.66 -8.87 14.08
N GLN A 324 -2.64 -9.68 14.46
CA GLN A 324 -3.42 -9.48 15.70
C GLN A 324 -2.53 -9.44 16.96
N GLN A 325 -1.43 -10.19 16.98
CA GLN A 325 -0.46 -10.19 18.09
C GLN A 325 0.22 -8.83 18.33
N ASP A 326 0.26 -7.96 17.33
CA ASP A 326 0.85 -6.63 17.45
C ASP A 326 -0.16 -5.56 17.92
N TYR A 327 -1.45 -5.89 18.00
CA TYR A 327 -2.49 -4.92 18.31
C TYR A 327 -2.29 -4.31 19.69
N ASP A 328 -2.09 -5.16 20.71
CA ASP A 328 -1.85 -4.70 22.08
C ASP A 328 -0.64 -3.78 22.20
N PHE A 329 0.42 -4.06 21.43
CA PHE A 329 1.62 -3.22 21.39
C PHE A 329 1.31 -1.84 20.81
N LEU A 330 0.61 -1.79 19.67
CA LEU A 330 0.25 -0.54 19.00
C LEU A 330 -0.72 0.31 19.85
N MET A 331 -1.73 -0.33 20.46
CA MET A 331 -2.68 0.35 21.33
C MET A 331 -1.97 0.96 22.55
N LYS A 332 -1.04 0.23 23.17
CA LYS A 332 -0.19 0.75 24.28
C LYS A 332 0.74 1.89 23.83
N ALA A 333 1.19 1.88 22.58
CA ALA A 333 2.00 2.96 22.03
C ALA A 333 1.19 4.25 21.77
N GLY A 334 -0.14 4.18 21.76
CA GLY A 334 -1.05 5.31 21.64
C GLY A 334 -1.94 5.29 20.39
N VAL A 335 -1.90 4.22 19.59
CA VAL A 335 -2.85 4.02 18.49
C VAL A 335 -4.26 3.87 19.06
N LYS A 336 -5.24 4.53 18.43
CA LYS A 336 -6.63 4.60 18.92
C LYS A 336 -7.54 3.52 18.33
N ALA A 337 -7.26 3.07 17.13
CA ALA A 337 -7.96 1.97 16.48
C ALA A 337 -7.08 1.33 15.39
N ILE A 338 -7.38 0.06 15.09
CA ILE A 338 -6.69 -0.74 14.07
C ILE A 338 -7.72 -1.35 13.11
N PHE A 339 -7.56 -1.08 11.82
CA PHE A 339 -8.45 -1.50 10.73
C PHE A 339 -7.74 -2.48 9.80
N GLY A 340 -7.92 -3.78 10.05
CA GLY A 340 -7.28 -4.87 9.30
C GLY A 340 -7.91 -5.14 7.92
N PRO A 341 -7.41 -6.14 7.18
CA PRO A 341 -7.99 -6.56 5.90
C PRO A 341 -9.47 -6.94 6.04
N GLY A 342 -10.30 -6.60 5.05
CA GLY A 342 -11.74 -6.86 5.08
C GLY A 342 -12.57 -5.86 5.90
N THR A 343 -11.95 -4.78 6.40
CA THR A 343 -12.67 -3.66 7.01
C THR A 343 -13.65 -3.05 6.01
N ASN A 344 -14.90 -2.89 6.45
CA ASN A 344 -15.96 -2.22 5.70
C ASN A 344 -15.85 -0.70 5.89
N ILE A 345 -15.79 0.05 4.79
CA ILE A 345 -15.46 1.48 4.84
C ILE A 345 -16.53 2.33 5.56
N PRO A 346 -17.84 2.23 5.25
CA PRO A 346 -18.88 2.96 5.96
C PRO A 346 -18.85 2.73 7.48
N LYS A 347 -18.58 1.48 7.90
CA LYS A 347 -18.41 1.17 9.32
C LYS A 347 -17.17 1.85 9.92
N ALA A 348 -16.03 1.78 9.25
CA ALA A 348 -14.81 2.45 9.70
C ALA A 348 -14.98 3.97 9.82
N ALA A 349 -15.71 4.60 8.90
CA ALA A 349 -16.03 6.02 8.95
C ALA A 349 -16.87 6.38 10.19
N LYS A 350 -17.89 5.57 10.54
CA LYS A 350 -18.65 5.73 11.79
C LYS A 350 -17.74 5.61 13.02
N ASP A 351 -16.94 4.56 13.07
CA ASP A 351 -16.06 4.28 14.21
C ASP A 351 -15.03 5.42 14.42
N ILE A 352 -14.43 5.93 13.34
CA ILE A 352 -13.47 7.04 13.38
C ILE A 352 -14.15 8.34 13.80
N LEU A 353 -15.34 8.64 13.29
CA LEU A 353 -16.07 9.85 13.69
C LEU A 353 -16.40 9.83 15.20
N THR A 354 -16.79 8.67 15.74
CA THR A 354 -16.99 8.51 17.19
C THR A 354 -15.70 8.77 17.97
N LEU A 355 -14.56 8.21 17.54
CA LEU A 355 -13.27 8.46 18.19
C LEU A 355 -12.91 9.95 18.22
N ILE A 356 -13.16 10.67 17.12
CA ILE A 356 -12.91 12.12 17.05
C ILE A 356 -13.82 12.86 18.05
N ARG A 357 -15.13 12.54 18.08
CA ARG A 357 -16.08 13.15 19.02
C ARG A 357 -15.70 12.90 20.48
N ASP A 358 -15.33 11.67 20.82
CA ASP A 358 -14.96 11.29 22.18
C ASP A 358 -13.70 12.03 22.65
N ALA A 359 -12.69 12.15 21.77
CA ALA A 359 -11.47 12.89 22.07
C ALA A 359 -11.74 14.39 22.29
N ARG A 360 -12.64 14.98 21.50
CA ARG A 360 -13.04 16.38 21.62
C ARG A 360 -13.83 16.64 22.91
N ALA A 361 -14.74 15.73 23.27
CA ALA A 361 -15.47 15.83 24.54
C ALA A 361 -14.51 15.79 25.74
N GLN A 362 -13.51 14.90 25.73
CA GLN A 362 -12.50 14.81 26.79
C GLN A 362 -11.59 16.05 26.88
N ALA A 363 -11.37 16.76 25.78
CA ALA A 363 -10.58 17.99 25.77
C ALA A 363 -11.36 19.22 26.25
N ALA A 364 -12.70 19.14 26.25
CA ALA A 364 -13.59 20.20 26.72
C ALA A 364 -13.91 20.12 28.23
N GLU A 365 -13.67 18.96 28.85
CA GLU A 365 -13.69 18.72 30.31
C GLU A 365 -12.35 19.11 30.96
#